data_AF-A0A3M5WTQ1-F1
#
_entry.id   AF-A0A3M5WTQ1-F1
#
_cell.length_a   1.000
_cell.length_b   1.000
_cell.length_c   1.000
_cell.angle_alpha   90.00
_cell.angle_beta   90.00
_cell.angle_gamma   90.00
#
_symmetry.space_group_name_H-M   'P 1'
#
loop_
_entity.id
_entity.type
_entity.pdbx_description
1 polymer ?
#
loop_
_entity_poly.entity_id
_entity_poly.type
_entity_poly.pdbx_seq_one_letter_code
_entity_poly.pdbx_strand_id
1 'polypeptide(L)'
;MSLPLIEQALAAHPWVSEARLGVVQANRASLGALLVLSDAGLLALRNQGRRAFTEALRHYLQPHCETIALPRRWRLLRQMPLNAQGKLPQADVEALLLAPRSKQPEVLEQQNIEGELHLQLSVPPDLAFFSGHFPKAPILPGVVQVDWAISLGQRLLDLPCGFAGMEVLKFQQLVRPGDRLTLTLRFDAARSKLHFAFRNADNAPCSSGRILLEDDHA
;
A
#
# COMPACT_ATOMS: atom_id res chain seq x y z
N MET A 1 -0.34 -31.82 -7.73
CA MET A 1 -0.71 -30.59 -8.44
C MET A 1 0.41 -29.58 -8.31
N SER A 2 0.85 -28.93 -9.39
CA SER A 2 2.03 -28.06 -9.37
C SER A 2 1.68 -26.59 -9.12
N LEU A 3 2.62 -25.82 -8.57
CA LEU A 3 2.45 -24.36 -8.35
C LEU A 3 2.06 -23.61 -9.64
N PRO A 4 2.69 -23.86 -10.80
CA PRO A 4 2.36 -23.14 -12.04
C PRO A 4 0.92 -23.29 -12.50
N LEU A 5 0.27 -24.43 -12.22
CA LEU A 5 -1.13 -24.65 -12.60
C LEU A 5 -2.06 -23.74 -11.80
N ILE A 6 -1.80 -23.56 -10.50
CA ILE A 6 -2.60 -22.69 -9.64
C ILE A 6 -2.32 -21.21 -9.97
N GLU A 7 -1.08 -20.85 -10.30
CA GLU A 7 -0.74 -19.51 -10.81
C GLU A 7 -1.51 -19.19 -12.10
N GLN A 8 -1.55 -20.13 -13.04
CA GLN A 8 -2.29 -19.99 -14.29
C GLN A 8 -3.80 -19.86 -14.05
N ALA A 9 -4.36 -20.68 -13.14
CA ALA A 9 -5.76 -20.57 -12.76
C ALA A 9 -6.07 -19.19 -12.16
N LEU A 10 -5.24 -18.70 -11.22
CA LEU A 10 -5.40 -17.36 -10.65
C LEU A 10 -5.35 -16.28 -11.72
N ALA A 11 -4.37 -16.34 -12.63
CA ALA A 11 -4.22 -15.36 -13.72
C ALA A 11 -5.35 -15.40 -14.75
N ALA A 12 -6.13 -16.49 -14.82
CA ALA A 12 -7.34 -16.56 -15.64
C ALA A 12 -8.54 -15.86 -15.00
N HIS A 13 -8.49 -15.53 -13.71
CA HIS A 13 -9.56 -14.80 -13.04
C HIS A 13 -9.54 -13.31 -13.45
N PRO A 14 -10.70 -12.68 -13.79
CA PRO A 14 -10.74 -11.29 -14.26
C PRO A 14 -10.14 -10.23 -13.32
N TRP A 15 -9.94 -10.56 -12.05
CA TRP A 15 -9.39 -9.66 -11.04
C TRP A 15 -7.86 -9.68 -10.92
N VAL A 16 -7.20 -10.61 -11.59
CA VAL A 16 -5.76 -10.86 -11.43
C VAL A 16 -5.09 -10.65 -12.77
N SER A 17 -4.11 -9.75 -12.81
CA SER A 17 -3.24 -9.56 -13.98
C SER A 17 -2.07 -10.52 -13.95
N GLU A 18 -1.48 -10.72 -12.76
CA GLU A 18 -0.36 -11.65 -12.57
C GLU A 18 -0.45 -12.35 -11.21
N ALA A 19 -0.02 -13.61 -11.16
CA ALA A 19 0.06 -14.39 -9.94
C ALA A 19 1.42 -15.10 -9.83
N ARG A 20 1.97 -15.14 -8.61
CA ARG A 20 3.10 -15.98 -8.23
C ARG A 20 2.83 -16.64 -6.88
N LEU A 21 3.22 -17.90 -6.76
CA LEU A 21 2.98 -18.71 -5.59
C LEU A 21 4.28 -19.09 -4.88
N GLY A 22 4.21 -19.16 -3.56
CA GLY A 22 5.32 -19.66 -2.76
C GLY A 22 4.88 -20.41 -1.52
N VAL A 23 5.77 -21.30 -1.06
CA VAL A 23 5.52 -22.09 0.14
C VAL A 23 6.03 -21.31 1.34
N VAL A 24 5.12 -20.92 2.21
CA VAL A 24 5.43 -20.26 3.46
C VAL A 24 5.64 -21.32 4.53
N GLN A 25 6.88 -21.44 5.01
CA GLN A 25 7.22 -22.24 6.18
C GLN A 25 7.03 -21.39 7.44
N ALA A 26 5.90 -21.59 8.13
CA ALA A 26 5.66 -21.09 9.48
C ALA A 26 5.49 -22.30 10.42
N ASN A 27 4.49 -22.30 11.32
CA ASN A 27 4.21 -23.47 12.17
C ASN A 27 3.77 -24.71 11.35
N ARG A 28 3.17 -24.50 10.18
CA ARG A 28 2.90 -25.54 9.16
C ARG A 28 3.13 -24.94 7.78
N ALA A 29 3.68 -25.75 6.87
CA ALA A 29 3.82 -25.37 5.48
C ALA A 29 2.45 -24.97 4.89
N SER A 30 2.40 -23.81 4.25
CA SER A 30 1.17 -23.35 3.59
C SER A 30 1.50 -22.56 2.35
N LEU A 31 0.59 -22.58 1.38
CA LEU A 31 0.75 -21.81 0.17
C LEU A 31 0.43 -20.33 0.41
N GLY A 32 1.22 -19.43 -0.18
CA GLY A 32 0.91 -18.02 -0.29
C GLY A 32 0.89 -17.56 -1.75
N ALA A 33 0.13 -16.50 -2.03
CA ALA A 33 0.00 -15.90 -3.35
C ALA A 33 0.37 -14.42 -3.34
N LEU A 34 1.26 -14.03 -4.25
CA LEU A 34 1.49 -12.67 -4.68
C LEU A 34 0.58 -12.39 -5.88
N LEU A 35 -0.17 -11.30 -5.84
CA LEU A 35 -1.10 -10.92 -6.90
C LEU A 35 -0.82 -9.48 -7.36
N VAL A 36 -0.75 -9.28 -8.67
CA VAL A 36 -0.97 -7.97 -9.29
C VAL A 36 -2.42 -7.93 -9.75
N LEU A 37 -3.14 -6.87 -9.36
CA LEU A 37 -4.56 -6.74 -9.66
C LEU A 37 -4.76 -6.11 -11.04
N SER A 38 -5.81 -6.56 -11.73
CA SER A 38 -6.37 -5.82 -12.86
C SER A 38 -7.20 -4.63 -12.36
N ASP A 39 -7.65 -3.76 -13.26
CA ASP A 39 -8.58 -2.67 -12.93
C ASP A 39 -9.89 -3.20 -12.31
N ALA A 40 -10.41 -4.30 -12.87
CA ALA A 40 -11.59 -4.97 -12.32
C ALA A 40 -11.32 -5.53 -10.91
N GLY A 41 -10.13 -6.08 -10.68
CA GLY A 41 -9.72 -6.56 -9.37
C GLY A 41 -9.53 -5.45 -8.34
N LEU A 42 -8.96 -4.32 -8.76
CA LEU A 42 -8.81 -3.15 -7.91
C LEU A 42 -10.17 -2.55 -7.56
N LEU A 43 -11.10 -2.47 -8.51
CA LEU A 43 -12.47 -2.05 -8.26
C LEU A 43 -13.19 -3.00 -7.29
N ALA A 44 -13.05 -4.30 -7.47
CA ALA A 44 -13.59 -5.30 -6.55
C ALA A 44 -13.01 -5.12 -5.14
N LEU A 45 -11.69 -4.97 -5.01
CA LEU A 45 -11.03 -4.69 -3.73
C LEU A 45 -11.57 -3.42 -3.06
N ARG A 46 -11.74 -2.33 -3.82
CA ARG A 46 -12.24 -1.05 -3.32
C ARG A 46 -13.68 -1.13 -2.81
N ASN A 47 -14.51 -1.98 -3.41
CA ASN A 47 -15.95 -2.04 -3.15
C ASN A 47 -16.39 -3.20 -2.25
N GLN A 48 -15.54 -4.20 -2.07
CA GLN A 48 -15.85 -5.39 -1.27
C GLN A 48 -14.88 -5.54 -0.09
N GLY A 49 -13.73 -4.87 -0.17
CA GLY A 49 -12.64 -4.96 0.79
C GLY A 49 -11.87 -6.26 0.73
N ARG A 50 -10.79 -6.29 1.51
CA ARG A 50 -9.73 -7.30 1.36
C ARG A 50 -10.20 -8.73 1.63
N ARG A 51 -11.01 -8.91 2.68
CA ARG A 51 -11.44 -10.25 3.11
C ARG A 51 -12.29 -10.91 2.03
N ALA A 52 -13.37 -10.24 1.63
CA ALA A 52 -14.28 -10.73 0.59
C ALA A 52 -13.54 -10.96 -0.73
N PHE A 53 -12.64 -10.05 -1.11
CA PHE A 53 -11.78 -10.22 -2.29
C PHE A 53 -10.99 -11.53 -2.26
N THR A 54 -10.28 -11.83 -1.16
CA THR A 54 -9.50 -13.08 -1.05
C THR A 54 -10.35 -14.33 -0.89
N GLU A 55 -11.53 -14.23 -0.28
CA GLU A 55 -12.47 -15.35 -0.16
C GLU A 55 -13.04 -15.74 -1.52
N ALA A 56 -13.36 -14.76 -2.37
CA ALA A 56 -13.83 -15.01 -3.74
C ALA A 56 -12.76 -15.71 -4.60
N LEU A 57 -11.50 -15.24 -4.55
CA LEU A 57 -10.40 -15.92 -5.24
C LEU A 57 -10.15 -17.34 -4.70
N ARG A 58 -10.26 -17.54 -3.39
CA ARG A 58 -10.17 -18.88 -2.80
C ARG A 58 -11.28 -19.79 -3.32
N HIS A 59 -12.52 -19.30 -3.37
CA HIS A 59 -13.66 -20.06 -3.87
C HIS A 59 -13.49 -20.45 -5.34
N TYR A 60 -13.03 -19.51 -6.18
CA TYR A 60 -12.72 -19.75 -7.58
C TYR A 60 -11.66 -20.86 -7.79
N LEU A 61 -10.70 -21.00 -6.87
CA LEU A 61 -9.68 -22.04 -6.95
C LEU A 61 -10.15 -23.42 -6.49
N GLN A 62 -11.26 -23.55 -5.77
CA GLN A 62 -11.71 -24.85 -5.22
C GLN A 62 -11.90 -25.96 -6.28
N PRO A 63 -12.44 -25.69 -7.48
CA PRO A 63 -12.52 -26.71 -8.53
C PRO A 63 -11.17 -27.10 -9.11
N HIS A 64 -10.18 -26.21 -8.97
CA HIS A 64 -8.86 -26.36 -9.57
C HIS A 64 -7.87 -27.06 -8.64
N CYS A 65 -8.09 -27.04 -7.31
CA CYS A 65 -7.17 -27.65 -6.36
C CYS A 65 -7.80 -28.19 -5.07
N GLU A 66 -7.11 -29.17 -4.46
CA GLU A 66 -7.46 -29.66 -3.12
C GLU A 66 -7.37 -28.53 -2.07
N THR A 67 -8.16 -28.64 -0.99
CA THR A 67 -8.23 -27.59 0.04
C THR A 67 -6.87 -27.25 0.66
N ILE A 68 -5.96 -28.21 0.77
CA ILE A 68 -4.60 -27.98 1.30
C ILE A 68 -3.74 -27.10 0.38
N ALA A 69 -4.02 -27.13 -0.92
CA ALA A 69 -3.33 -26.35 -1.94
C ALA A 69 -3.94 -24.94 -2.12
N LEU A 70 -4.95 -24.54 -1.35
CA LEU A 70 -5.50 -23.19 -1.41
C LEU A 70 -4.59 -22.18 -0.69
N PRO A 71 -4.20 -21.05 -1.32
CA PRO A 71 -3.35 -20.06 -0.68
C PRO A 71 -3.96 -19.56 0.63
N ARG A 72 -3.20 -19.60 1.72
CA ARG A 72 -3.59 -19.09 3.04
C ARG A 72 -3.12 -17.67 3.29
N ARG A 73 -2.06 -17.27 2.60
CA ARG A 73 -1.53 -15.92 2.65
C ARG A 73 -1.64 -15.26 1.29
N TRP A 74 -1.99 -13.98 1.31
CA TRP A 74 -2.17 -13.19 0.10
C TRP A 74 -1.37 -11.90 0.27
N ARG A 75 -0.70 -11.45 -0.79
CA ARG A 75 -0.11 -10.12 -0.90
C ARG A 75 -0.58 -9.51 -2.21
N LEU A 76 -1.10 -8.28 -2.13
CA LEU A 76 -1.55 -7.54 -3.31
C LEU A 76 -0.50 -6.46 -3.61
N LEU A 77 0.05 -6.51 -4.82
CA LEU A 77 1.15 -5.69 -5.27
C LEU A 77 0.69 -4.76 -6.39
N ARG A 78 1.39 -3.64 -6.56
CA ARG A 78 1.21 -2.75 -7.72
C ARG A 78 1.76 -3.39 -9.00
N GLN A 79 2.90 -4.07 -8.89
CA GLN A 79 3.59 -4.78 -9.96
C GLN A 79 4.46 -5.89 -9.35
N MET A 80 4.85 -6.88 -10.15
CA MET A 80 5.81 -7.89 -9.69
C MET A 80 7.20 -7.25 -9.51
N PRO A 81 7.88 -7.47 -8.37
CA PRO A 81 9.20 -6.89 -8.10
C PRO A 81 10.29 -7.73 -8.77
N LEU A 82 10.34 -7.69 -10.10
CA LEU A 82 11.34 -8.41 -10.88
C LEU A 82 12.74 -7.83 -10.62
N ASN A 83 13.75 -8.70 -10.59
CA ASN A 83 15.15 -8.29 -10.56
C ASN A 83 15.59 -7.68 -11.90
N ALA A 84 16.84 -7.22 -11.98
CA ALA A 84 17.40 -6.62 -13.20
C ALA A 84 17.38 -7.54 -14.45
N GLN A 85 17.21 -8.85 -14.27
CA GLN A 85 17.09 -9.84 -15.34
C GLN A 85 15.62 -10.17 -15.68
N GLY A 86 14.65 -9.43 -15.12
CA GLY A 86 13.23 -9.68 -15.34
C GLY A 86 12.69 -10.94 -14.63
N LYS A 87 13.41 -11.47 -13.63
CA LYS A 87 13.02 -12.68 -12.89
C LYS A 87 12.56 -12.34 -11.48
N LEU A 88 11.69 -13.18 -10.94
CA LEU A 88 11.35 -13.20 -9.52
C LEU A 88 11.69 -14.57 -8.95
N PRO A 89 12.89 -14.74 -8.36
CA PRO A 89 13.30 -15.98 -7.70
C PRO A 89 12.31 -16.46 -6.63
N GLN A 90 12.23 -17.77 -6.43
CA GLN A 90 11.31 -18.38 -5.47
C GLN A 90 11.54 -17.88 -4.03
N ALA A 91 12.81 -17.69 -3.65
CA ALA A 91 13.18 -17.15 -2.33
C ALA A 91 12.60 -15.75 -2.10
N ASP A 92 12.56 -14.90 -3.13
CA ASP A 92 12.01 -13.55 -3.04
C ASP A 92 10.48 -13.59 -2.93
N VAL A 93 9.82 -14.52 -3.64
CA VAL A 93 8.37 -14.76 -3.49
C VAL A 93 8.03 -15.11 -2.05
N GLU A 94 8.78 -16.05 -1.45
CA GLU A 94 8.57 -16.51 -0.09
C GLU A 94 8.87 -15.42 0.95
N ALA A 95 9.93 -14.64 0.74
CA ALA A 95 10.27 -13.50 1.58
C ALA A 95 9.17 -12.43 1.57
N LEU A 96 8.63 -12.08 0.40
CA LEU A 96 7.53 -11.13 0.26
C LEU A 96 6.23 -11.64 0.92
N LEU A 97 5.97 -12.94 0.83
CA LEU A 97 4.86 -13.58 1.52
C LEU A 97 5.06 -13.56 3.05
N LEU A 98 6.29 -13.70 3.55
CA LEU A 98 6.58 -13.65 4.98
C LEU A 98 6.58 -12.23 5.55
N ALA A 99 6.99 -11.24 4.76
CA ALA A 99 7.09 -9.85 5.17
C ALA A 99 5.73 -9.30 5.69
N PRO A 100 5.75 -8.44 6.72
CA PRO A 100 4.54 -7.74 7.16
C PRO A 100 3.99 -6.85 6.04
N ARG A 101 2.69 -6.60 6.06
CA ARG A 101 2.09 -5.64 5.12
C ARG A 101 2.60 -4.24 5.42
N SER A 102 2.90 -3.49 4.36
CA SER A 102 3.38 -2.12 4.49
C SER A 102 2.36 -1.23 5.22
N LYS A 103 2.89 -0.26 5.97
CA LYS A 103 2.14 0.86 6.54
C LYS A 103 2.46 2.19 5.85
N GLN A 104 3.42 2.19 4.92
CA GLN A 104 3.95 3.36 4.24
C GLN A 104 3.54 3.38 2.76
N PRO A 105 3.49 4.56 2.11
CA PRO A 105 3.26 4.65 0.68
C PRO A 105 4.51 4.22 -0.09
N GLU A 106 4.35 3.90 -1.37
CA GLU A 106 5.48 3.79 -2.29
C GLU A 106 5.78 5.17 -2.86
N VAL A 107 7.01 5.67 -2.67
CA VAL A 107 7.46 6.92 -3.31
C VAL A 107 7.91 6.58 -4.72
N LEU A 108 7.22 7.12 -5.72
CA LEU A 108 7.49 6.89 -7.14
C LEU A 108 8.46 7.94 -7.70
N GLU A 109 8.31 9.18 -7.26
CA GLU A 109 9.11 10.30 -7.71
C GLU A 109 9.26 11.32 -6.58
N GLN A 110 10.40 12.01 -6.57
CA GLN A 110 10.75 13.05 -5.63
C GLN A 110 11.36 14.22 -6.38
N GLN A 111 10.84 15.42 -6.13
CA GLN A 111 11.33 16.67 -6.72
C GLN A 111 11.31 17.79 -5.68
N ASN A 112 12.33 18.66 -5.72
CA ASN A 112 12.35 19.90 -4.94
C ASN A 112 12.08 21.08 -5.88
N ILE A 113 11.02 21.84 -5.63
CA ILE A 113 10.59 22.97 -6.45
C ILE A 113 10.39 24.17 -5.53
N GLU A 114 11.15 25.25 -5.73
CA GLU A 114 11.01 26.51 -4.98
C GLU A 114 11.04 26.36 -3.43
N GLY A 115 11.78 25.36 -2.93
CA GLY A 115 11.86 25.08 -1.48
C GLY A 115 10.72 24.21 -0.92
N GLU A 116 9.85 23.68 -1.80
CA GLU A 116 8.86 22.67 -1.47
C GLU A 116 9.28 21.31 -2.00
N LEU A 117 9.04 20.26 -1.21
CA LEU A 117 9.27 18.87 -1.59
C LEU A 117 7.97 18.30 -2.16
N HIS A 118 8.01 17.90 -3.43
CA HIS A 118 6.91 17.27 -4.15
C HIS A 118 7.20 15.78 -4.32
N LEU A 119 6.29 14.94 -3.84
CA LEU A 119 6.38 13.49 -3.94
C LEU A 119 5.22 12.95 -4.75
N GLN A 120 5.51 12.13 -5.75
CA GLN A 120 4.51 11.26 -6.37
C GLN A 120 4.47 9.95 -5.58
N LEU A 121 3.31 9.62 -5.06
CA LEU A 121 3.09 8.46 -4.20
C LEU A 121 2.12 7.48 -4.86
N SER A 122 2.37 6.19 -4.67
CA SER A 122 1.34 5.15 -4.85
C SER A 122 0.89 4.64 -3.50
N VAL A 123 -0.44 4.48 -3.35
CA VAL A 123 -1.06 3.84 -2.21
C VAL A 123 -1.08 2.33 -2.44
N PRO A 124 -0.26 1.53 -1.72
CA PRO A 124 -0.19 0.09 -1.94
C PRO A 124 -1.58 -0.57 -1.77
N PRO A 125 -2.02 -1.45 -2.69
CA PRO A 125 -3.34 -2.05 -2.60
C PRO A 125 -3.51 -2.93 -1.35
N ASP A 126 -2.42 -3.49 -0.82
CA ASP A 126 -2.41 -4.32 0.39
C ASP A 126 -1.91 -3.59 1.65
N LEU A 127 -2.09 -2.26 1.74
CA LEU A 127 -1.72 -1.52 2.94
C LEU A 127 -2.39 -2.10 4.19
N ALA A 128 -1.64 -2.20 5.29
CA ALA A 128 -2.10 -2.88 6.51
C ALA A 128 -3.42 -2.31 7.07
N PHE A 129 -3.63 -1.00 6.94
CA PHE A 129 -4.79 -0.28 7.47
C PHE A 129 -6.11 -0.59 6.77
N PHE A 130 -6.09 -1.10 5.53
CA PHE A 130 -7.30 -1.40 4.76
C PHE A 130 -8.10 -2.62 5.27
N SER A 131 -7.56 -3.39 6.20
CA SER A 131 -8.32 -4.47 6.84
C SER A 131 -9.32 -3.98 7.88
N GLY A 132 -9.05 -2.82 8.51
CA GLY A 132 -9.90 -2.27 9.57
C GLY A 132 -10.72 -1.05 9.15
N HIS A 133 -10.36 -0.38 8.05
CA HIS A 133 -10.93 0.92 7.70
C HIS A 133 -11.24 1.02 6.20
N PHE A 134 -12.47 0.72 5.76
CA PHE A 134 -13.45 -0.12 6.42
C PHE A 134 -13.48 -1.51 5.75
N PRO A 135 -13.88 -2.59 6.46
CA PRO A 135 -13.77 -3.95 5.94
C PRO A 135 -14.41 -4.20 4.58
N LYS A 136 -15.46 -3.45 4.21
CA LYS A 136 -16.17 -3.54 2.92
C LYS A 136 -15.89 -2.39 1.96
N ALA A 137 -15.29 -1.31 2.44
CA ALA A 137 -14.98 -0.12 1.66
C ALA A 137 -13.65 0.45 2.18
N PRO A 138 -12.50 -0.15 1.80
CA PRO A 138 -11.20 0.26 2.29
C PRO A 138 -10.89 1.71 1.87
N ILE A 139 -10.56 2.52 2.87
CA ILE A 139 -10.25 3.94 2.78
C ILE A 139 -9.05 4.20 3.71
N LEU A 140 -8.09 4.99 3.26
CA LEU A 140 -6.92 5.34 4.06
C LEU A 140 -7.35 6.29 5.18
N PRO A 141 -7.17 5.93 6.47
CA PRO A 141 -7.55 6.82 7.57
C PRO A 141 -6.82 8.16 7.47
N GLY A 142 -7.50 9.26 7.82
CA GLY A 142 -6.89 10.60 7.79
C GLY A 142 -5.63 10.72 8.64
N VAL A 143 -5.61 10.07 9.81
CA VAL A 143 -4.43 10.00 10.69
C VAL A 143 -3.23 9.31 10.04
N VAL A 144 -3.45 8.36 9.13
CA VAL A 144 -2.36 7.70 8.39
C VAL A 144 -1.79 8.64 7.33
N GLN A 145 -2.62 9.48 6.70
CA GLN A 145 -2.12 10.53 5.79
C GLN A 145 -1.23 11.54 6.53
N VAL A 146 -1.60 11.90 7.76
CA VAL A 146 -0.78 12.77 8.64
C VAL A 146 0.54 12.07 9.00
N ASP A 147 0.49 10.81 9.42
CA ASP A 147 1.69 10.00 9.71
C ASP A 147 2.63 9.90 8.50
N TRP A 148 2.09 9.73 7.30
CA TRP A 148 2.88 9.75 6.06
C TRP A 148 3.55 11.12 5.84
N ALA A 149 2.82 12.23 6.04
CA ALA A 149 3.40 13.57 5.90
C ALA A 149 4.55 13.80 6.91
N ILE A 150 4.37 13.39 8.17
CA ILE A 150 5.39 13.50 9.22
C ILE A 150 6.60 12.64 8.86
N SER A 151 6.38 11.34 8.66
CA SER A 151 7.46 10.38 8.43
C SER A 151 8.27 10.68 7.17
N LEU A 152 7.60 11.12 6.09
CA LEU A 152 8.28 11.56 4.87
C LEU A 152 8.99 12.90 5.05
N GLY A 153 8.38 13.86 5.74
CA GLY A 153 9.01 15.14 6.06
C GLY A 153 10.28 14.95 6.88
N GLN A 154 10.20 14.24 8.01
CA GLN A 154 11.34 13.94 8.88
C GLN A 154 12.47 13.25 8.12
N ARG A 155 12.15 12.23 7.33
CA ARG A 155 13.17 11.45 6.61
C ARG A 155 13.82 12.19 5.44
N LEU A 156 13.07 13.04 4.73
CA LEU A 156 13.52 13.62 3.45
C LEU A 156 13.93 15.10 3.56
N LEU A 157 13.51 15.80 4.62
CA LEU A 157 13.84 17.19 4.89
C LEU A 157 14.66 17.38 6.19
N ASP A 158 15.05 16.27 6.85
CA ASP A 158 15.83 16.29 8.10
C ASP A 158 15.15 17.12 9.21
N LEU A 159 13.86 16.86 9.42
CA LEU A 159 13.03 17.62 10.37
C LEU A 159 13.05 17.02 11.78
N PRO A 160 12.74 17.83 12.81
CA PRO A 160 12.62 17.36 14.19
C PRO A 160 11.62 16.20 14.34
N CYS A 161 11.95 15.26 15.24
CA CYS A 161 11.17 14.05 15.45
C CYS A 161 9.94 14.25 16.37
N GLY A 162 9.97 15.25 17.25
CA GLY A 162 8.91 15.51 18.23
C GLY A 162 7.66 16.11 17.59
N PHE A 163 6.49 15.58 17.97
CA PHE A 163 5.19 16.09 17.56
C PHE A 163 4.59 16.93 18.68
N ALA A 164 4.42 18.24 18.44
CA ALA A 164 3.90 19.17 19.44
C ALA A 164 2.43 19.58 19.18
N GLY A 165 1.94 19.39 17.95
CA GLY A 165 0.55 19.73 17.64
C GLY A 165 0.24 19.80 16.16
N MET A 166 -1.02 20.11 15.86
CA MET A 166 -1.52 20.15 14.49
C MET A 166 -2.62 21.19 14.30
N GLU A 167 -2.60 21.90 13.17
CA GLU A 167 -3.47 23.03 12.88
C GLU A 167 -4.10 22.91 11.49
N VAL A 168 -5.36 23.37 11.36
CA VAL A 168 -6.06 23.56 10.08
C VAL A 168 -6.10 22.27 9.25
N LEU A 169 -6.37 21.14 9.92
CA LEU A 169 -6.62 19.88 9.23
C LEU A 169 -7.89 19.94 8.41
N LYS A 170 -7.77 19.51 7.15
CA LYS A 170 -8.90 19.33 6.24
C LYS A 170 -8.78 17.97 5.57
N PHE A 171 -9.86 17.20 5.56
CA PHE A 171 -10.02 15.97 4.77
C PHE A 171 -11.21 16.18 3.84
N GLN A 172 -10.96 16.14 2.53
CA GLN A 172 -11.91 16.55 1.49
C GLN A 172 -12.24 15.41 0.54
N GLN A 173 -11.25 14.60 0.14
CA GLN A 173 -11.45 13.45 -0.74
C GLN A 173 -10.92 12.17 -0.09
N LEU A 174 -11.60 11.06 -0.38
CA LEU A 174 -11.20 9.74 0.09
C LEU A 174 -9.97 9.26 -0.69
N VAL A 175 -9.05 8.62 0.04
CA VAL A 175 -7.92 7.90 -0.54
C VAL A 175 -8.17 6.41 -0.38
N ARG A 176 -8.00 5.63 -1.45
CA ARG A 176 -8.38 4.21 -1.54
C ARG A 176 -7.20 3.36 -2.05
N PRO A 177 -7.27 2.02 -1.91
CA PRO A 177 -6.23 1.12 -2.43
C PRO A 177 -5.87 1.41 -3.88
N GLY A 178 -4.58 1.50 -4.21
CA GLY A 178 -4.07 1.72 -5.57
C GLY A 178 -4.13 3.16 -6.07
N ASP A 179 -4.62 4.12 -5.28
CA ASP A 179 -4.59 5.53 -5.70
C ASP A 179 -3.16 6.04 -5.90
N ARG A 180 -3.05 7.03 -6.81
CA ARG A 180 -1.86 7.87 -6.95
C ARG A 180 -2.13 9.21 -6.29
N LEU A 181 -1.15 9.69 -5.53
CA LEU A 181 -1.24 10.96 -4.82
C LEU A 181 -0.02 11.82 -5.15
N THR A 182 -0.24 13.13 -5.21
CA THR A 182 0.84 14.11 -5.05
C THR A 182 0.82 14.59 -3.60
N LEU A 183 1.96 14.48 -2.92
CA LEU A 183 2.19 15.09 -1.61
C LEU A 183 3.16 16.25 -1.77
N THR A 184 2.72 17.44 -1.36
CA THR A 184 3.59 18.62 -1.23
C THR A 184 3.90 18.85 0.24
N LEU A 185 5.19 19.01 0.56
CA LEU A 185 5.70 19.30 1.89
C LEU A 185 6.52 20.59 1.87
N ARG A 186 6.28 21.46 2.85
CA ARG A 186 7.07 22.69 3.03
C ARG A 186 7.30 22.94 4.51
N PHE A 187 8.55 23.10 4.91
CA PHE A 187 8.90 23.39 6.31
C PHE A 187 9.17 24.88 6.52
N ASP A 188 8.49 25.48 7.49
CA ASP A 188 8.75 26.81 8.00
C ASP A 188 9.63 26.69 9.26
N ALA A 189 10.94 26.84 9.08
CA ALA A 189 11.91 26.68 10.17
C ALA A 189 11.76 27.72 11.28
N ALA A 190 11.34 28.96 10.95
CA ALA A 190 11.17 30.02 11.94
C ALA A 190 10.01 29.74 12.91
N ARG A 191 9.03 28.95 12.47
CA ARG A 191 7.86 28.56 13.28
C ARG A 191 7.87 27.09 13.67
N SER A 192 8.85 26.32 13.22
CA SER A 192 8.93 24.87 13.32
C SER A 192 7.67 24.14 12.81
N LYS A 193 7.14 24.58 11.66
CA LYS A 193 5.88 24.06 11.10
C LYS A 193 6.08 23.34 9.77
N LEU A 194 5.69 22.08 9.71
CA LEU A 194 5.55 21.31 8.47
C LEU A 194 4.16 21.52 7.87
N HIS A 195 4.10 22.15 6.72
CA HIS A 195 2.91 22.23 5.89
C HIS A 195 2.84 21.00 4.99
N PHE A 196 1.66 20.38 4.88
CA PHE A 196 1.42 19.29 3.95
C PHE A 196 0.12 19.47 3.17
N ALA A 197 0.12 18.98 1.93
CA ALA A 197 -1.08 18.87 1.10
C ALA A 197 -1.02 17.61 0.23
N PHE A 198 -2.03 16.77 0.33
CA PHE A 198 -2.27 15.64 -0.57
C PHE A 198 -3.28 16.01 -1.65
N ARG A 199 -3.00 15.61 -2.88
CA ARG A 199 -3.91 15.71 -4.03
C ARG A 199 -3.99 14.38 -4.76
N ASN A 200 -5.13 14.07 -5.38
CA ASN A 200 -5.28 12.88 -6.21
C ASN A 200 -4.69 13.08 -7.62
N ALA A 201 -4.79 12.06 -8.47
CA ALA A 201 -4.33 12.12 -9.86
C ALA A 201 -4.98 13.23 -10.71
N ASP A 202 -6.21 13.64 -10.37
CA ASP A 202 -6.94 14.73 -11.03
C ASP A 202 -6.61 16.11 -10.42
N ASN A 203 -5.57 16.18 -9.59
CA ASN A 203 -5.13 17.37 -8.86
C ASN A 203 -6.16 17.91 -7.84
N ALA A 204 -7.22 17.15 -7.55
CA ALA A 204 -8.23 17.50 -6.55
C ALA A 204 -7.67 17.33 -5.13
N PRO A 205 -7.97 18.26 -4.20
CA PRO A 205 -7.41 18.20 -2.85
C PRO A 205 -7.99 17.04 -2.03
N CYS A 206 -7.13 16.18 -1.50
CA CYS A 206 -7.51 15.07 -0.62
C CYS A 206 -7.47 15.47 0.84
N SER A 207 -6.32 15.95 1.30
CA SER A 207 -6.14 16.43 2.66
C SER A 207 -5.04 17.46 2.76
N SER A 208 -5.06 18.28 3.79
CA SER A 208 -4.00 19.23 4.08
C SER A 208 -3.99 19.63 5.54
N GLY A 209 -2.87 20.20 5.98
CA GLY A 209 -2.72 20.70 7.34
C GLY A 209 -1.33 21.25 7.61
N ARG A 210 -1.12 21.64 8.87
CA ARG A 210 0.16 22.10 9.40
C ARG A 210 0.46 21.35 10.68
N ILE A 211 1.67 20.83 10.79
CA ILE A 211 2.13 20.07 11.95
C ILE A 211 3.22 20.89 12.62
N LEU A 212 3.07 21.12 13.91
CA LEU A 212 4.11 21.72 14.74
C LEU A 212 5.07 20.60 15.17
N LEU A 213 6.35 20.77 14.83
CA LEU A 213 7.41 19.84 15.20
C LEU A 213 8.30 20.50 16.27
N GLU A 214 8.85 19.69 17.14
CA GLU A 214 9.82 20.10 18.15
C GLU A 214 10.95 19.09 18.21
N ASP A 215 12.11 19.51 18.73
CA ASP A 215 13.19 18.59 19.02
C ASP A 215 12.75 17.60 20.11
N ASP A 216 13.24 16.37 20.07
CA ASP A 216 12.90 15.38 21.11
C ASP A 216 13.37 15.91 22.47
N HIS A 217 12.47 15.89 23.45
CA HIS A 217 12.85 16.19 24.82
C HIS A 217 13.63 14.98 25.35
N ALA A 218 14.96 15.12 25.42
CA ALA A 218 15.85 14.17 26.11
C ALA A 218 15.60 14.14 27.62
#